data_AF-A0A6V8R2M2-F1
#
_entry.id   AF-A0A6V8R2M2-F1
#
_cell.length_a   1.000
_cell.length_b   1.000
_cell.length_c   1.000
_cell.angle_alpha   90.00
_cell.angle_beta   90.00
_cell.angle_gamma   90.00
#
_symmetry.space_group_name_H-M   'P 1'
#
loop_
_entity.id
_entity.type
_entity.pdbx_description
1 polymer ?
#
loop_
_entity_poly.entity_id
_entity_poly.type
_entity_poly.pdbx_seq_one_letter_code
_entity_poly.pdbx_strand_id
1 'polypeptide(L)'
;MASPDQATQTGVILTTALASVITGYVFGIYTSRGYLISPALAEERRKYRNDPVESEESDVDEGDAILDHAPNWANGLDADMRQGLKFRDSGVAEKRSLMEDTSEECKLVLVVRTDLGMTKGKIAAQCSHATLACYKALARADPASPERKLLARWERFGQAKIAVQVKSQAEMLELRGKARAMGLTAEVIQDAGRTQIEAGSMTVLGVGPAPKSLVDKVTGGLKLL
;
A
#
# COMPACT_ATOMS: atom_id res chain seq x y z
N MET A 1 62.58 -22.33 1.32
CA MET A 1 62.36 -22.22 -0.14
C MET A 1 60.92 -22.59 -0.39
N ALA A 2 60.09 -21.69 -0.91
CA ALA A 2 58.71 -22.01 -1.26
C ALA A 2 58.69 -23.12 -2.31
N SER A 3 57.78 -24.09 -2.18
CA SER A 3 57.66 -25.16 -3.17
C SER A 3 57.23 -24.57 -4.53
N PRO A 4 57.69 -25.15 -5.65
CA PRO A 4 57.36 -24.65 -6.99
C PRO A 4 55.85 -24.51 -7.24
N ASP A 5 55.03 -25.36 -6.61
CA ASP A 5 53.56 -25.30 -6.70
C ASP A 5 52.97 -24.06 -6.02
N GLN A 6 53.58 -23.59 -4.92
CA GLN A 6 53.11 -22.42 -4.20
C GLN A 6 53.36 -21.13 -4.99
N ALA A 7 54.47 -21.08 -5.75
CA ALA A 7 54.77 -19.97 -6.65
C ALA A 7 53.77 -19.91 -7.82
N THR A 8 53.44 -21.07 -8.41
CA THR A 8 52.46 -21.16 -9.50
C THR A 8 51.06 -20.76 -9.05
N GLN A 9 50.60 -21.26 -7.89
CA GLN A 9 49.28 -20.87 -7.34
C GLN A 9 49.19 -19.37 -7.03
N THR A 10 50.24 -18.81 -6.45
CA THR A 10 50.29 -17.36 -6.16
C THR A 10 50.25 -16.53 -7.45
N GLY A 11 50.94 -16.99 -8.50
CA GLY A 11 50.88 -16.34 -9.82
C GLY A 11 49.48 -16.36 -10.44
N VAL A 12 48.77 -17.48 -10.36
CA VAL A 12 47.39 -17.60 -10.86
C VAL A 12 46.41 -16.69 -10.10
N ILE A 13 46.54 -16.62 -8.76
CA ILE A 13 45.69 -15.76 -7.93
C ILE A 13 45.93 -14.29 -8.27
N LEU A 14 47.19 -13.85 -8.35
CA LEU A 14 47.54 -12.46 -8.65
C LEU A 14 47.06 -12.03 -10.05
N THR A 15 47.23 -12.89 -11.05
CA THR A 15 46.81 -12.61 -12.43
C THR A 15 45.29 -12.56 -12.58
N THR A 16 44.56 -13.46 -11.93
CA THR A 16 43.08 -13.47 -11.94
C THR A 16 42.52 -12.24 -11.22
N ALA A 17 43.10 -11.88 -10.07
CA ALA A 17 42.71 -10.68 -9.35
C ALA A 17 42.94 -9.42 -10.20
N LEU A 18 44.12 -9.28 -10.83
CA LEU A 18 44.42 -8.16 -11.70
C LEU A 18 43.45 -8.06 -12.88
N ALA A 19 43.18 -9.18 -13.55
CA ALA A 19 42.25 -9.23 -14.68
C ALA A 19 40.83 -8.80 -14.25
N SER A 20 40.33 -9.31 -13.13
CA SER A 20 38.99 -8.98 -12.63
C SER A 20 38.84 -7.48 -12.30
N VAL A 21 39.88 -6.87 -11.71
CA VAL A 21 39.88 -5.44 -11.37
C VAL A 21 39.89 -4.58 -12.63
N ILE A 22 40.74 -4.93 -13.61
CA ILE A 22 40.84 -4.18 -14.87
C ILE A 22 39.51 -4.27 -15.64
N THR A 23 38.94 -5.48 -15.77
CA THR A 23 37.66 -5.67 -16.47
C THR A 23 36.53 -4.92 -15.77
N GLY A 24 36.45 -4.98 -14.43
CA GLY A 24 35.46 -4.24 -13.66
C GLY A 24 35.59 -2.71 -13.80
N TYR A 25 36.82 -2.20 -13.79
CA TYR A 25 37.10 -0.77 -13.95
C TYR A 25 36.74 -0.27 -15.35
N VAL A 26 37.12 -1.01 -16.40
CA VAL A 26 36.77 -0.67 -17.79
C VAL A 26 35.26 -0.73 -17.99
N PHE A 27 34.58 -1.75 -17.44
CA PHE A 27 33.13 -1.86 -17.49
C PHE A 27 32.45 -0.69 -16.75
N GLY A 28 32.95 -0.29 -15.59
CA GLY A 28 32.46 0.89 -14.86
C GLY A 28 32.67 2.21 -15.60
N ILE A 29 33.79 2.37 -16.32
CA ILE A 29 34.00 3.53 -17.20
C ILE A 29 33.01 3.49 -18.38
N TYR A 30 32.78 2.31 -18.96
CA TYR A 30 31.89 2.13 -20.09
C TYR A 30 30.42 2.42 -19.74
N THR A 31 29.99 2.02 -18.54
CA THR A 31 28.64 2.32 -18.00
C THR A 31 28.50 3.80 -17.67
N SER A 32 29.47 4.41 -16.98
CA SER A 32 29.41 5.82 -16.55
C SER A 32 29.51 6.82 -17.70
N ARG A 33 30.19 6.47 -18.80
CA ARG A 33 30.22 7.25 -20.04
C ARG A 33 28.99 7.07 -20.93
N GLY A 34 28.01 6.26 -20.50
CA GLY A 34 26.72 6.14 -21.20
C GLY A 34 26.74 5.28 -22.46
N TYR A 35 27.73 4.39 -22.63
CA TYR A 35 27.74 3.50 -23.79
C TYR A 35 26.78 2.30 -23.66
N LEU A 36 26.28 2.02 -22.45
CA LEU A 36 25.30 0.96 -22.17
C LEU A 36 23.84 1.41 -22.33
N ILE A 37 23.57 2.70 -22.16
CA ILE A 37 22.25 3.31 -22.40
C ILE A 37 22.47 4.33 -23.49
N SER A 38 22.05 4.00 -24.72
CA SER A 38 22.23 4.88 -25.89
C SER A 38 21.85 6.33 -25.53
N PRO A 39 22.69 7.32 -25.86
CA PRO A 39 22.38 8.74 -25.63
C PRO A 39 21.00 9.13 -26.19
N ALA A 40 20.59 8.50 -27.30
CA ALA A 40 19.27 8.69 -27.89
C ALA A 40 18.12 8.32 -26.93
N LEU A 41 18.25 7.26 -26.14
CA LEU A 41 17.24 6.85 -25.14
C LEU A 41 17.25 7.75 -23.90
N ALA A 42 18.39 8.39 -23.59
CA ALA A 42 18.47 9.39 -22.53
C ALA A 42 17.81 10.71 -22.96
N GLU A 43 17.99 11.09 -24.24
CA GLU A 43 17.31 12.23 -24.86
C GLU A 43 15.80 12.00 -24.99
N GLU A 44 15.37 10.81 -25.40
CA GLU A 44 13.95 10.45 -25.49
C GLU A 44 13.25 10.58 -24.13
N ARG A 45 13.89 10.09 -23.05
CA ARG A 45 13.39 10.23 -21.68
C ARG A 45 13.32 11.69 -21.20
N ARG A 46 14.27 12.53 -21.62
CA ARG A 46 14.24 13.98 -21.35
C ARG A 46 13.14 14.67 -22.13
N LYS A 47 12.91 14.25 -23.38
CA LYS A 47 11.84 14.77 -24.22
C LYS A 47 10.48 14.48 -23.59
N TYR A 48 10.19 13.25 -23.17
CA TYR A 48 8.93 12.92 -22.48
C TYR A 48 8.75 13.64 -21.15
N ARG A 49 9.83 13.87 -20.38
CA ARG A 49 9.75 14.61 -19.11
C ARG A 49 9.47 16.10 -19.30
N ASN A 50 9.95 16.68 -20.39
CA ASN A 50 9.86 18.10 -20.68
C ASN A 50 8.90 18.40 -21.86
N ASP A 51 8.01 17.45 -22.19
CA ASP A 51 7.04 17.63 -23.27
C ASP A 51 5.97 18.62 -22.78
N PRO A 52 5.83 19.80 -23.40
CA PRO A 52 4.82 20.79 -23.01
C PRO A 52 3.42 20.40 -23.47
N VAL A 53 3.27 19.39 -24.32
CA VAL A 53 1.98 18.88 -24.78
C VAL A 53 1.55 17.77 -23.84
N GLU A 54 0.56 18.02 -22.99
CA GLU A 54 -0.13 16.96 -22.27
C GLU A 54 -0.68 15.95 -23.28
N SER A 55 -0.50 14.66 -23.00
CA SER A 55 -1.13 13.60 -23.79
C SER A 55 -2.64 13.86 -23.87
N GLU A 56 -3.24 13.78 -25.05
CA GLU A 56 -4.67 13.99 -25.32
C GLU A 56 -5.64 13.05 -24.56
N GLU A 57 -5.15 12.30 -23.57
CA GLU A 57 -5.95 11.42 -22.71
C GLU A 57 -6.41 12.11 -21.39
N SER A 58 -6.18 13.41 -21.21
CA SER A 58 -6.77 14.20 -20.13
C SER A 58 -8.05 14.92 -20.59
N ASP A 59 -9.16 14.17 -20.67
CA ASP A 59 -10.52 14.75 -20.68
C ASP A 59 -10.85 15.34 -19.29
N VAL A 60 -10.03 16.28 -18.81
CA VAL A 60 -10.31 17.08 -17.61
C VAL A 60 -10.37 18.52 -18.08
N ASP A 61 -11.60 19.04 -18.17
CA ASP A 61 -11.90 20.40 -18.59
C ASP A 61 -11.21 21.40 -17.62
N GLU A 62 -10.01 21.86 -17.98
CA GLU A 62 -9.17 22.76 -17.17
C GLU A 62 -9.86 24.11 -16.86
N GLY A 63 -10.94 24.44 -17.57
CA GLY A 63 -11.72 25.66 -17.36
C GLY A 63 -12.53 25.69 -16.05
N ASP A 64 -12.86 24.53 -15.48
CA ASP A 64 -13.64 24.40 -14.24
C ASP A 64 -12.80 23.93 -13.03
N ALA A 65 -11.52 23.63 -13.24
CA ALA A 65 -10.61 23.11 -12.22
C ALA A 65 -9.85 24.23 -11.49
N ILE A 66 -10.56 25.25 -11.00
CA ILE A 66 -9.97 26.08 -9.95
C ILE A 66 -9.82 25.16 -8.73
N LEU A 67 -8.57 24.90 -8.35
CA LEU A 67 -8.15 24.17 -7.15
C LEU A 67 -8.56 24.88 -5.83
N ASP A 68 -9.62 25.71 -5.85
CA ASP A 68 -10.15 26.53 -4.74
C ASP A 68 -11.08 25.75 -3.81
N HIS A 69 -11.34 24.47 -4.09
CA HIS A 69 -12.23 23.64 -3.27
C HIS A 69 -11.55 23.01 -2.05
N ALA A 70 -10.25 23.24 -1.82
CA ALA A 70 -9.50 22.61 -0.73
C ALA A 70 -8.94 23.57 0.35
N PRO A 71 -9.58 24.70 0.73
CA PRO A 71 -9.02 25.58 1.75
C PRO A 71 -8.96 24.95 3.15
N ASN A 72 -9.57 23.77 3.35
CA ASN A 72 -9.69 23.15 4.67
C ASN A 72 -9.49 21.62 4.66
N TRP A 73 -8.63 21.07 3.80
CA TRP A 73 -8.37 19.61 3.76
C TRP A 73 -7.40 19.09 4.84
N ALA A 74 -6.93 19.94 5.76
CA ALA A 74 -6.15 19.47 6.90
C ALA A 74 -7.05 18.74 7.90
N ASN A 75 -6.73 17.50 8.27
CA ASN A 75 -7.51 16.78 9.29
C ASN A 75 -7.37 17.45 10.67
N GLY A 76 -8.47 17.54 11.42
CA GLY A 76 -8.42 17.90 12.85
C GLY A 76 -7.82 16.76 13.68
N LEU A 77 -7.31 17.07 14.88
CA LEU A 77 -6.70 16.09 15.78
C LEU A 77 -7.65 14.93 16.17
N ASP A 78 -8.97 15.17 16.13
CA ASP A 78 -10.00 14.20 16.52
C ASP A 78 -10.17 13.04 15.52
N ALA A 79 -9.68 13.18 14.27
CA ALA A 79 -9.77 12.13 13.26
C ALA A 79 -8.96 10.87 13.62
N ASP A 80 -7.97 10.99 14.52
CA ASP A 80 -7.10 9.89 14.96
C ASP A 80 -7.59 9.21 16.26
N MET A 81 -8.74 9.60 16.83
CA MET A 81 -9.20 9.09 18.12
C MET A 81 -9.72 7.65 18.01
N ARG A 82 -9.00 6.69 18.61
CA ARG A 82 -9.34 5.25 18.58
C ARG A 82 -10.66 4.96 19.28
N GLN A 83 -11.60 4.30 18.59
CA GLN A 83 -12.83 3.79 19.20
C GLN A 83 -12.55 2.48 19.97
N GLY A 84 -12.40 2.63 21.29
CA GLY A 84 -12.03 1.59 22.26
C GLY A 84 -13.08 0.50 22.54
N LEU A 85 -13.67 -0.11 21.51
CA LEU A 85 -14.49 -1.31 21.69
C LEU A 85 -13.62 -2.58 21.82
N LYS A 86 -13.63 -3.19 23.01
CA LYS A 86 -13.06 -4.53 23.28
C LYS A 86 -14.14 -5.59 23.04
N PHE A 87 -13.89 -6.55 22.14
CA PHE A 87 -14.77 -7.72 21.94
C PHE A 87 -14.05 -9.02 22.27
N ARG A 88 -14.82 -10.01 22.73
CA ARG A 88 -14.33 -11.31 23.20
C ARG A 88 -13.95 -12.22 22.03
N ASP A 89 -12.75 -12.78 22.13
CA ASP A 89 -12.10 -13.64 21.15
C ASP A 89 -12.84 -14.98 21.00
N SER A 90 -13.58 -15.13 19.91
CA SER A 90 -14.44 -16.30 19.64
C SER A 90 -14.10 -16.85 18.25
N GLY A 91 -12.87 -17.34 18.04
CA GLY A 91 -12.46 -17.88 16.72
C GLY A 91 -10.98 -18.26 16.55
N VAL A 92 -10.23 -18.40 17.64
CA VAL A 92 -8.74 -18.46 17.63
C VAL A 92 -8.17 -19.60 16.79
N ALA A 93 -8.80 -20.77 16.79
CA ALA A 93 -8.27 -21.97 16.14
C ALA A 93 -8.31 -21.88 14.61
N GLU A 94 -9.45 -21.48 14.03
CA GLU A 94 -9.60 -21.30 12.58
C GLU A 94 -8.74 -20.13 12.08
N LYS A 95 -8.70 -19.03 12.86
CA LYS A 95 -7.85 -17.85 12.58
C LYS A 95 -6.36 -18.21 12.48
N ARG A 96 -5.85 -19.06 13.39
CA ARG A 96 -4.44 -19.49 13.36
C ARG A 96 -4.09 -20.28 12.10
N SER A 97 -4.94 -21.24 11.71
CA SER A 97 -4.70 -22.08 10.53
C SER A 97 -4.66 -21.29 9.22
N LEU A 98 -5.56 -20.32 9.04
CA LEU A 98 -5.62 -19.47 7.83
C LEU A 98 -4.54 -18.37 7.82
N MET A 99 -4.10 -17.90 9.00
CA MET A 99 -2.92 -17.02 9.09
C MET A 99 -1.62 -17.77 8.78
N GLU A 100 -1.55 -19.08 9.05
CA GLU A 100 -0.37 -19.93 8.81
C GLU A 100 -0.15 -20.29 7.33
N ASP A 101 -1.19 -20.36 6.50
CA ASP A 101 -1.00 -20.56 5.06
C ASP A 101 -0.34 -19.32 4.42
N THR A 102 0.96 -19.41 4.18
CA THR A 102 1.77 -18.31 3.63
C THR A 102 1.56 -18.02 2.15
N SER A 103 0.83 -18.89 1.44
CA SER A 103 0.64 -18.80 0.00
C SER A 103 -0.60 -17.99 -0.40
N GLU A 104 -1.57 -17.82 0.51
CA GLU A 104 -2.81 -17.10 0.19
C GLU A 104 -2.57 -15.59 0.01
N GLU A 105 -3.13 -15.04 -1.07
CA GLU A 105 -3.16 -13.61 -1.34
C GLU A 105 -3.83 -12.83 -0.21
N CYS A 106 -3.20 -11.71 0.18
CA CYS A 106 -3.79 -10.77 1.11
C CYS A 106 -4.41 -9.58 0.38
N LYS A 107 -5.51 -9.05 0.93
CA LYS A 107 -6.14 -7.84 0.41
C LYS A 107 -6.65 -6.94 1.54
N LEU A 108 -6.78 -5.67 1.23
CA LEU A 108 -7.48 -4.67 2.04
C LEU A 108 -8.77 -4.28 1.30
N VAL A 109 -9.91 -4.33 1.98
CA VAL A 109 -11.18 -3.86 1.42
C VAL A 109 -11.55 -2.53 2.05
N LEU A 110 -11.91 -1.56 1.23
CA LEU A 110 -12.30 -0.20 1.59
C LEU A 110 -13.81 -0.09 1.36
N VAL A 111 -14.57 -0.15 2.45
CA VAL A 111 -16.03 -0.09 2.45
C VAL A 111 -16.46 1.36 2.56
N VAL A 112 -16.97 1.92 1.47
CA VAL A 112 -17.32 3.33 1.34
C VAL A 112 -18.82 3.53 1.49
N ARG A 113 -19.21 4.53 2.28
CA ARG A 113 -20.61 4.96 2.36
C ARG A 113 -21.00 5.85 1.18
N THR A 114 -21.87 5.34 0.33
CA THR A 114 -22.36 6.08 -0.85
C THR A 114 -23.59 6.94 -0.54
N ASP A 115 -24.26 6.72 0.59
CA ASP A 115 -25.37 7.55 1.08
C ASP A 115 -24.97 8.99 1.41
N LEU A 116 -23.67 9.23 1.61
CA LEU A 116 -23.12 10.53 1.97
C LEU A 116 -22.87 11.47 0.77
N GLY A 117 -23.07 11.02 -0.47
CA GLY A 117 -22.88 11.85 -1.66
C GLY A 117 -21.45 12.39 -1.83
N MET A 118 -20.43 11.67 -1.34
CA MET A 118 -19.03 12.10 -1.44
C MET A 118 -18.59 12.22 -2.91
N THR A 119 -17.87 13.29 -3.24
CA THR A 119 -17.22 13.45 -4.55
C THR A 119 -16.08 12.43 -4.72
N LYS A 120 -15.71 12.13 -5.98
CA LYS A 120 -14.64 11.17 -6.31
C LYS A 120 -13.32 11.46 -5.57
N GLY A 121 -12.89 12.73 -5.56
CA GLY A 121 -11.67 13.16 -4.87
C GLY A 121 -11.74 12.97 -3.36
N LYS A 122 -12.91 13.23 -2.74
CA LYS A 122 -13.10 13.00 -1.31
C LYS A 122 -13.06 11.52 -0.98
N ILE A 123 -13.72 10.67 -1.78
CA ILE A 123 -13.67 9.22 -1.59
C ILE A 123 -12.22 8.73 -1.63
N ALA A 124 -11.43 9.16 -2.62
CA ALA A 124 -10.04 8.76 -2.77
C ALA A 124 -9.19 9.09 -1.52
N ALA A 125 -9.33 10.28 -0.95
CA ALA A 125 -8.61 10.63 0.28
C ALA A 125 -9.09 9.86 1.50
N GLN A 126 -10.40 9.68 1.67
CA GLN A 126 -10.95 8.92 2.80
C GLN A 126 -10.51 7.44 2.74
N CYS A 127 -10.49 6.85 1.53
CA CYS A 127 -9.91 5.53 1.26
C CYS A 127 -8.41 5.46 1.59
N SER A 128 -7.65 6.52 1.28
CA SER A 128 -6.23 6.63 1.62
C SER A 128 -6.00 6.70 3.12
N HIS A 129 -6.83 7.46 3.85
CA HIS A 129 -6.81 7.51 5.31
C HIS A 129 -7.13 6.15 5.93
N ALA A 130 -8.17 5.46 5.45
CA ALA A 130 -8.55 4.13 5.93
C ALA A 130 -7.43 3.11 5.72
N THR A 131 -6.77 3.16 4.57
CA THR A 131 -5.59 2.35 4.27
C THR A 131 -4.46 2.60 5.27
N LEU A 132 -4.12 3.86 5.50
CA LEU A 132 -3.03 4.22 6.40
C LEU A 132 -3.36 3.86 7.86
N ALA A 133 -4.61 3.99 8.28
CA ALA A 133 -5.06 3.58 9.61
C ALA A 133 -4.89 2.07 9.81
N CYS A 134 -5.35 1.25 8.86
CA CYS A 134 -5.18 -0.20 8.89
C CYS A 134 -3.70 -0.61 8.88
N TYR A 135 -2.89 0.04 8.03
CA TYR A 135 -1.46 -0.17 7.95
C TYR A 135 -0.80 0.10 9.31
N LYS A 136 -1.03 1.28 9.89
CA LYS A 136 -0.46 1.68 11.18
C LYS A 136 -0.91 0.76 12.32
N ALA A 137 -2.14 0.26 12.28
CA ALA A 137 -2.65 -0.68 13.28
C ALA A 137 -1.83 -1.98 13.29
N LEU A 138 -1.55 -2.56 12.11
CA LEU A 138 -0.72 -3.76 11.99
C LEU A 138 0.78 -3.47 12.20
N ALA A 139 1.28 -2.33 11.69
CA ALA A 139 2.69 -1.97 11.77
C ALA A 139 3.16 -1.66 13.21
N ARG A 140 2.24 -1.34 14.12
CA ARG A 140 2.52 -1.17 15.55
C ARG A 140 2.53 -2.49 16.32
N ALA A 141 2.08 -3.58 15.73
CA ALA A 141 2.11 -4.89 16.37
C ALA A 141 3.56 -5.40 16.53
N ASP A 142 3.74 -6.33 17.48
CA ASP A 142 5.03 -6.96 17.76
C ASP A 142 5.63 -7.56 16.46
N PRO A 143 6.94 -7.39 16.19
CA PRO A 143 7.56 -7.92 14.97
C PRO A 143 7.37 -9.43 14.74
N ALA A 144 7.25 -10.23 15.80
CA ALA A 144 7.02 -11.67 15.72
C ALA A 144 5.54 -12.06 15.62
N SER A 145 4.62 -11.10 15.78
CA SER A 145 3.17 -11.35 15.79
C SER A 145 2.62 -11.82 14.42
N PRO A 146 1.53 -12.59 14.41
CA PRO A 146 0.81 -12.93 13.18
C PRO A 146 0.37 -11.69 12.38
N GLU A 147 -0.03 -10.62 13.06
CA GLU A 147 -0.43 -9.35 12.48
C GLU A 147 0.70 -8.72 11.64
N ARG A 148 1.93 -8.73 12.16
CA ARG A 148 3.09 -8.24 11.42
C ARG A 148 3.40 -9.12 10.20
N LYS A 149 3.28 -10.44 10.33
CA LYS A 149 3.48 -11.37 9.22
C LYS A 149 2.44 -11.16 8.12
N LEU A 150 1.19 -10.90 8.48
CA LEU A 150 0.14 -10.55 7.51
C LEU A 150 0.44 -9.26 6.77
N LEU A 151 0.90 -8.22 7.49
CA LEU A 151 1.29 -6.96 6.86
C LEU A 151 2.43 -7.17 5.86
N ALA A 152 3.49 -7.86 6.26
CA ALA A 152 4.62 -8.16 5.39
C ALA A 152 4.21 -9.02 4.18
N ARG A 153 3.25 -9.93 4.35
CA ARG A 153 2.68 -10.69 3.23
C ARG A 153 1.95 -9.76 2.27
N TRP A 154 1.03 -8.93 2.74
CA TRP A 154 0.32 -7.97 1.89
C TRP A 154 1.27 -7.04 1.14
N GLU A 155 2.35 -6.57 1.79
CA GLU A 155 3.40 -5.78 1.15
C GLU A 155 4.11 -6.52 0.00
N ARG A 156 4.39 -7.82 0.18
CA ARG A 156 5.00 -8.68 -0.86
C ARG A 156 4.06 -8.99 -2.03
N PHE A 157 2.76 -9.08 -1.76
CA PHE A 157 1.73 -9.43 -2.74
C PHE A 157 1.07 -8.18 -3.39
N GLY A 158 1.84 -7.10 -3.57
CA GLY A 158 1.40 -5.94 -4.34
C GLY A 158 0.38 -5.04 -3.64
N GLN A 159 0.11 -5.26 -2.35
CA GLN A 159 -0.72 -4.39 -1.52
C GLN A 159 -2.12 -4.16 -2.09
N ALA A 160 -2.79 -5.23 -2.54
CA ALA A 160 -4.11 -5.17 -3.16
C ALA A 160 -5.14 -4.42 -2.29
N LYS A 161 -5.86 -3.48 -2.91
CA LYS A 161 -6.93 -2.66 -2.30
C LYS A 161 -8.16 -2.74 -3.19
N ILE A 162 -9.32 -3.02 -2.59
CA ILE A 162 -10.60 -3.13 -3.31
C ILE A 162 -11.61 -2.19 -2.67
N ALA A 163 -12.18 -1.28 -3.46
CA ALA A 163 -13.25 -0.39 -3.00
C ALA A 163 -14.62 -1.04 -3.23
N VAL A 164 -15.42 -1.10 -2.18
CA VAL A 164 -16.80 -1.60 -2.19
C VAL A 164 -17.72 -0.56 -1.54
N GLN A 165 -19.02 -0.69 -1.75
CA GLN A 165 -20.01 0.27 -1.27
C GLN A 165 -21.02 -0.32 -0.29
N VAL A 166 -21.46 0.52 0.63
CA VAL A 166 -22.58 0.32 1.56
C VAL A 166 -23.46 1.57 1.57
N LYS A 167 -24.73 1.41 1.96
CA LYS A 167 -25.72 2.50 1.90
C LYS A 167 -26.09 3.08 3.26
N SER A 168 -25.43 2.65 4.35
CA SER A 168 -25.72 3.16 5.68
C SER A 168 -24.56 3.02 6.65
N GLN A 169 -24.58 3.87 7.69
CA GLN A 169 -23.67 3.75 8.82
C GLN A 169 -23.88 2.46 9.63
N ALA A 170 -25.12 2.01 9.76
CA ALA A 170 -25.46 0.82 10.51
C ALA A 170 -24.82 -0.44 9.89
N GLU A 171 -24.95 -0.59 8.57
CA GLU A 171 -24.33 -1.67 7.79
C GLU A 171 -22.80 -1.66 7.93
N MET A 172 -22.18 -0.48 7.83
CA MET A 172 -20.73 -0.32 8.06
C MET A 172 -20.31 -0.77 9.46
N LEU A 173 -21.07 -0.39 10.50
CA LEU A 173 -20.76 -0.76 11.88
C LEU A 173 -20.94 -2.26 12.14
N GLU A 174 -21.93 -2.89 11.51
CA GLU A 174 -22.13 -4.34 11.54
C GLU A 174 -20.93 -5.07 10.93
N LEU A 175 -20.50 -4.65 9.73
CA LEU A 175 -19.31 -5.20 9.07
C LEU A 175 -18.05 -5.04 9.92
N ARG A 176 -17.88 -3.89 10.58
CA ARG A 176 -16.78 -3.66 11.52
C ARG A 176 -16.84 -4.62 12.70
N GLY A 177 -18.02 -4.80 13.30
CA GLY A 177 -18.23 -5.74 14.40
C GLY A 177 -17.86 -7.15 14.00
N LYS A 178 -18.35 -7.59 12.83
CA LYS A 178 -18.06 -8.91 12.25
C LYS A 178 -16.56 -9.11 12.00
N ALA A 179 -15.89 -8.14 11.38
CA ALA A 179 -14.44 -8.19 11.15
C ALA A 179 -13.64 -8.29 12.45
N ARG A 180 -13.97 -7.47 13.46
CA ARG A 180 -13.29 -7.50 14.77
C ARG A 180 -13.54 -8.79 15.53
N ALA A 181 -14.75 -9.35 15.45
CA ALA A 181 -15.07 -10.65 16.07
C ALA A 181 -14.24 -11.80 15.46
N MET A 182 -13.89 -11.69 14.18
CA MET A 182 -12.97 -12.60 13.49
C MET A 182 -11.48 -12.25 13.73
N GLY A 183 -11.19 -11.24 14.54
CA GLY A 183 -9.84 -10.79 14.84
C GLY A 183 -9.11 -10.15 13.66
N LEU A 184 -9.86 -9.58 12.70
CA LEU A 184 -9.32 -8.80 11.58
C LEU A 184 -9.16 -7.33 11.97
N THR A 185 -8.15 -6.68 11.40
CA THR A 185 -8.00 -5.22 11.47
C THR A 185 -9.20 -4.56 10.79
N ALA A 186 -9.86 -3.65 11.51
CA ALA A 186 -11.05 -2.96 11.03
C ALA A 186 -11.08 -1.53 11.59
N GLU A 187 -10.69 -0.56 10.75
CA GLU A 187 -10.55 0.85 11.11
C GLU A 187 -11.53 1.73 10.35
N VAL A 188 -12.22 2.62 11.06
CA VAL A 188 -13.21 3.54 10.48
C VAL A 188 -12.64 4.94 10.46
N ILE A 189 -12.78 5.61 9.33
CA ILE A 189 -12.45 7.03 9.18
C ILE A 189 -13.69 7.86 9.41
N GLN A 190 -13.51 8.97 10.10
CA GLN A 190 -14.52 9.99 10.31
C GLN A 190 -14.13 11.24 9.55
N ASP A 191 -15.13 11.89 8.94
CA ASP A 191 -14.89 13.19 8.33
C ASP A 191 -14.68 14.26 9.40
N ALA A 192 -13.62 15.05 9.26
CA ALA A 192 -13.29 16.11 10.21
C ALA A 192 -14.25 17.33 10.13
N GLY A 193 -15.36 17.23 9.39
CA GLY A 193 -16.38 18.28 9.31
C GLY A 193 -15.99 19.50 8.47
N ARG A 194 -15.05 19.34 7.54
CA ARG A 194 -14.52 20.43 6.71
C ARG A 194 -15.10 20.45 5.29
N THR A 195 -16.21 19.75 5.10
CA THR A 195 -16.92 19.59 3.82
C THR A 195 -18.44 19.57 4.06
N GLN A 196 -19.24 19.35 3.01
CA GLN A 196 -20.71 19.24 3.05
C GLN A 196 -21.27 18.07 3.88
N ILE A 197 -20.41 17.22 4.46
CA ILE A 197 -20.81 16.10 5.32
C ILE A 197 -20.74 16.52 6.79
N GLU A 198 -21.73 16.13 7.58
CA GLU A 198 -21.76 16.40 9.03
C GLU A 198 -20.47 15.91 9.71
N ALA A 199 -19.89 16.76 10.55
CA ALA A 199 -18.69 16.47 11.31
C ALA A 199 -18.85 15.18 12.13
N GLY A 200 -17.84 14.30 12.10
CA GLY A 200 -17.87 13.02 12.81
C GLY A 200 -18.59 11.89 12.08
N SER A 201 -19.17 12.15 10.90
CA SER A 201 -19.73 11.11 10.04
C SER A 201 -18.68 10.07 9.68
N MET A 202 -19.01 8.79 9.89
CA MET A 202 -18.17 7.68 9.45
C MET A 202 -18.25 7.56 7.93
N THR A 203 -17.11 7.66 7.24
CA THR A 203 -17.05 7.74 5.77
C THR A 203 -16.64 6.42 5.14
N VAL A 204 -15.52 5.85 5.60
CA VAL A 204 -14.90 4.65 5.04
C VAL A 204 -14.45 3.72 6.16
N LEU A 205 -14.74 2.43 6.00
CA LEU A 205 -14.21 1.36 6.84
C LEU A 205 -13.15 0.58 6.04
N GLY A 206 -11.93 0.50 6.56
CA GLY A 206 -10.92 -0.44 6.05
C GLY A 206 -11.05 -1.79 6.77
N VAL A 207 -11.05 -2.90 6.02
CA VAL A 207 -11.07 -4.28 6.53
C VAL A 207 -9.86 -5.04 5.98
N GLY A 208 -8.97 -5.47 6.88
CA GLY A 208 -7.66 -6.04 6.55
C GLY A 208 -6.52 -5.02 6.72
N PRO A 209 -5.37 -5.19 6.07
CA PRO A 209 -4.99 -6.31 5.21
C PRO A 209 -5.05 -7.68 5.90
N ALA A 210 -5.62 -8.67 5.22
CA ALA A 210 -5.73 -10.05 5.70
C ALA A 210 -5.89 -11.04 4.53
N PRO A 211 -5.77 -12.36 4.76
CA PRO A 211 -5.98 -13.36 3.71
C PRO A 211 -7.35 -13.22 3.06
N LYS A 212 -7.41 -13.38 1.74
CA LYS A 212 -8.60 -13.15 0.91
C LYS A 212 -9.84 -13.86 1.47
N SER A 213 -9.72 -15.12 1.84
CA SER A 213 -10.76 -15.99 2.40
C SER A 213 -11.39 -15.41 3.66
N LEU A 214 -10.58 -14.86 4.57
CA LEU A 214 -11.05 -14.23 5.80
C LEU A 214 -11.76 -12.90 5.54
N VAL A 215 -11.22 -12.09 4.62
CA VAL A 215 -11.83 -10.81 4.25
C VAL A 215 -13.16 -11.03 3.54
N ASP A 216 -13.25 -12.02 2.65
CA ASP A 216 -14.46 -12.34 1.88
C ASP A 216 -15.62 -12.85 2.74
N LYS A 217 -15.33 -13.51 3.87
CA LYS A 217 -16.37 -13.84 4.87
C LYS A 217 -17.06 -12.59 5.40
N VAL A 218 -16.40 -11.43 5.44
CA VAL A 218 -16.97 -10.16 5.89
C VAL A 218 -17.59 -9.39 4.72
N THR A 219 -16.84 -9.17 3.64
CA THR A 219 -17.18 -8.19 2.60
C THR A 219 -17.54 -8.80 1.24
N GLY A 220 -17.52 -10.13 1.09
CA GLY A 220 -17.66 -10.80 -0.21
C GLY A 220 -19.00 -10.61 -0.91
N GLY A 221 -20.06 -10.27 -0.17
CA GLY A 221 -21.38 -9.97 -0.73
C GLY A 221 -21.61 -8.51 -1.13
N LEU A 222 -20.63 -7.64 -0.90
CA LEU A 222 -20.76 -6.20 -1.18
C LEU A 222 -20.49 -5.90 -2.66
N LYS A 223 -21.14 -4.85 -3.16
CA LYS A 223 -20.93 -4.38 -4.53
C LYS A 223 -19.65 -3.54 -4.62
N LEU A 224 -18.98 -3.59 -5.76
CA LEU A 224 -17.90 -2.64 -6.06
C LEU A 224 -18.44 -1.20 -6.04
N LEU A 225 -17.59 -0.26 -5.62
CA LEU A 225 -17.88 1.16 -5.54
C LEU A 225 -18.12 1.77 -6.93
#